data_AF-A0A3D3M1J9-F1
#
_entry.id   AF-A0A3D3M1J9-F1
#
_cell.length_a   1.000
_cell.length_b   1.000
_cell.length_c   1.000
_cell.angle_alpha   90.00
_cell.angle_beta   90.00
_cell.angle_gamma   90.00
#
_symmetry.space_group_name_H-M   'P 1'
#
loop_
_entity.id
_entity.type
_entity.pdbx_description
1 polymer ?
#
loop_
_entity_poly.entity_id
_entity_poly.type
_entity_poly.pdbx_seq_one_letter_code
_entity_poly.pdbx_strand_id
1 'polypeptide(L)' 'MKKLVPDPPPVLCVGPGLSHEESIRRAAEHLNKAITAASLIPEIEETRHQALMINALLDMKISKALLTVAMSESPVTVPV' A
#
# COMPACT_ATOMS: atom_id res chain seq x y z
N MET A 1 -26.60 -4.61 -27.10
CA MET A 1 -25.27 -4.03 -26.80
C MET A 1 -25.04 -4.10 -25.29
N LYS A 2 -24.09 -4.91 -24.82
CA LYS A 2 -23.70 -4.90 -23.40
C LYS A 2 -22.82 -3.68 -23.17
N LYS A 3 -23.26 -2.71 -22.37
CA LYS A 3 -22.42 -1.56 -22.02
C LYS A 3 -21.28 -2.07 -21.15
N LEU A 4 -20.05 -1.69 -21.50
CA LEU A 4 -18.89 -1.92 -20.66
C LEU A 4 -19.07 -1.06 -19.41
N VAL A 5 -19.30 -1.70 -18.27
CA VAL A 5 -19.36 -0.99 -16.99
C VAL A 5 -17.90 -0.79 -16.56
N PRO A 6 -17.46 0.45 -16.30
CA PRO A 6 -16.14 0.68 -15.74
C PRO A 6 -16.05 -0.03 -14.39
N ASP A 7 -14.91 -0.66 -14.10
CA ASP A 7 -14.66 -1.21 -12.77
C ASP A 7 -14.85 -0.11 -11.72
N PRO A 8 -15.47 -0.43 -10.57
CA PRO A 8 -15.65 0.57 -9.51
C PRO A 8 -14.28 1.13 -9.10
N PRO A 9 -14.21 2.43 -8.77
CA PRO A 9 -12.96 3.04 -8.34
C PRO A 9 -12.42 2.32 -7.11
N PRO A 10 -11.09 2.20 -6.98
CA PRO A 10 -10.47 1.53 -5.84
C PRO A 10 -10.94 2.20 -4.54
N VAL A 11 -11.43 1.38 -3.61
CA VAL A 11 -11.84 1.86 -2.29
C VAL A 11 -10.58 2.31 -1.55
N LEU A 12 -10.46 3.62 -1.31
CA LEU A 12 -9.36 4.16 -0.54
C LEU A 12 -9.48 3.69 0.91
N CYS A 13 -8.43 3.05 1.44
CA CYS A 13 -8.37 2.59 2.82
C CYS A 13 -8.27 3.75 3.83
N VAL A 14 -7.90 4.94 3.34
CA VAL A 14 -7.80 6.19 4.08
C VAL A 14 -8.78 7.20 3.48
N GLY A 15 -9.48 7.93 4.33
CA GLY A 15 -10.52 8.87 3.90
C GLY A 15 -10.84 9.93 4.97
N PRO A 16 -11.70 10.89 4.64
CA PRO A 16 -12.09 11.96 5.55
C PRO A 16 -12.70 11.41 6.86
N GLY A 17 -12.42 12.06 7.99
CA GLY A 17 -12.99 11.71 9.29
C GLY A 17 -12.20 10.67 10.10
N LEU A 18 -11.07 10.19 9.59
CA LEU A 18 -10.13 9.37 10.37
C LEU A 18 -9.14 10.26 11.12
N SER A 19 -8.75 9.84 12.33
CA SER A 19 -7.61 10.44 13.01
C SER A 19 -6.31 10.16 12.24
N HIS A 20 -5.25 10.90 12.53
CA HIS A 20 -3.94 10.66 11.94
C HIS A 20 -3.44 9.24 12.21
N GLU A 21 -3.53 8.80 13.46
CA GLU A 21 -3.15 7.45 13.89
C GLU A 21 -3.97 6.36 13.19
N GLU A 22 -5.29 6.53 13.12
CA GLU A 22 -6.17 5.58 12.44
C GLU A 22 -5.90 5.52 10.93
N SER A 23 -5.56 6.65 10.32
CA SER A 23 -5.17 6.73 8.91
C SER A 23 -3.88 5.96 8.65
N ILE A 24 -2.86 6.16 9.50
CA ILE A 24 -1.59 5.43 9.40
C ILE A 24 -1.79 3.93 9.61
N ARG A 25 -2.56 3.53 10.64
CA ARG A 25 -2.86 2.13 10.91
C ARG A 25 -3.53 1.44 9.72
N ARG A 26 -4.56 2.06 9.14
CA ARG A 26 -5.25 1.52 7.95
C ARG A 26 -4.35 1.44 6.72
N ALA A 27 -3.50 2.44 6.51
CA ALA A 27 -2.52 2.42 5.43
C ALA A 27 -1.52 1.26 5.61
N ALA A 28 -1.02 1.03 6.82
CA ALA A 28 -0.12 -0.07 7.14
C ALA A 28 -0.79 -1.44 6.96
N GLU A 29 -2.04 -1.60 7.39
CA GLU A 29 -2.81 -2.83 7.17
C GLU A 29 -3.06 -3.11 5.69
N HIS A 30 -3.44 -2.09 4.93
CA HIS A 30 -3.65 -2.21 3.49
C HIS A 30 -2.37 -2.61 2.77
N LEU A 31 -1.25 -1.96 3.10
CA LEU A 31 0.04 -2.24 2.49
C LEU A 31 0.55 -3.64 2.83
N ASN A 32 0.35 -4.11 4.06
CA ASN A 32 0.68 -5.49 4.43
C ASN A 32 -0.13 -6.49 3.60
N LYS A 33 -1.44 -6.28 3.44
CA LYS A 33 -2.29 -7.13 2.61
C LYS A 33 -1.84 -7.12 1.15
N ALA A 34 -1.46 -5.96 0.61
CA ALA A 34 -0.97 -5.83 -0.76
C ALA A 34 0.35 -6.60 -0.97
N ILE A 35 1.31 -6.48 -0.04
CA ILE A 35 2.57 -7.24 -0.10
C ILE A 35 2.31 -8.74 -0.04
N THR A 36 1.44 -9.20 0.86
CA THR A 36 1.07 -10.62 0.96
C THR A 36 0.39 -11.10 -0.31
N ALA A 37 -0.57 -10.35 -0.85
CA ALA A 37 -1.26 -10.70 -2.09
C ALA A 37 -0.28 -10.79 -3.27
N ALA A 38 0.66 -9.83 -3.39
CA ALA A 38 1.67 -9.84 -4.43
C ALA A 38 2.63 -11.03 -4.31
N SER A 39 2.92 -11.50 -3.08
CA SER A 39 3.76 -12.69 -2.88
C SER A 39 3.09 -14.01 -3.28
N LEU A 40 1.76 -14.01 -3.47
CA LEU A 40 1.00 -15.17 -3.94
C LEU A 40 0.90 -15.23 -5.47
N ILE A 41 1.41 -14.22 -6.18
CA ILE A 41 1.38 -14.18 -7.63
C ILE A 41 2.42 -15.19 -8.15
N PRO A 42 2.03 -16.12 -9.04
CA PRO A 42 2.96 -17.06 -9.66
C PRO A 42 4.07 -16.34 -10.43
N GLU A 43 5.18 -17.03 -10.64
CA GLU A 43 6.28 -16.50 -11.45
C GLU A 43 5.80 -16.21 -12.88
N ILE A 44 6.07 -14.99 -13.35
CA ILE A 44 5.64 -14.52 -14.67
C ILE A 44 6.74 -14.83 -15.67
N GLU A 45 6.42 -15.59 -16.73
CA GLU A 45 7.39 -15.99 -17.76
C GLU A 45 7.95 -14.79 -18.55
N GLU A 46 7.18 -13.70 -18.66
CA GLU A 46 7.65 -12.48 -19.33
C GLU A 46 8.55 -11.66 -18.41
N THR A 47 9.83 -11.56 -18.77
CA THR A 47 10.91 -10.90 -18.02
C THR A 47 10.57 -9.45 -17.65
N ARG A 48 9.87 -8.73 -18.54
CA ARG A 48 9.44 -7.34 -18.30
C ARG A 48 8.39 -7.24 -17.20
N HIS A 49 7.38 -8.11 -17.21
CA HIS A 49 6.35 -8.14 -16.18
C HIS A 49 6.90 -8.61 -14.84
N GLN A 50 7.85 -9.55 -14.85
CA GLN A 50 8.57 -9.97 -13.66
C GLN A 50 9.37 -8.80 -13.04
N ALA A 51 10.09 -8.04 -13.85
CA ALA A 51 10.81 -6.85 -13.39
C ALA A 51 9.87 -5.78 -12.80
N LEU A 52 8.73 -5.51 -13.45
CA LEU A 52 7.72 -4.60 -12.94
C LEU A 52 7.15 -5.07 -11.59
N MET A 53 6.87 -6.38 -11.45
CA MET A 53 6.38 -6.96 -10.21
C MET A 53 7.42 -6.83 -9.08
N ILE A 54 8.69 -7.12 -9.36
CA ILE A 54 9.78 -6.99 -8.39
C ILE A 54 9.93 -5.54 -7.93
N ASN A 55 9.90 -4.58 -8.85
CA ASN A 55 9.98 -3.16 -8.52
C ASN A 55 8.78 -2.71 -7.68
N ALA A 56 7.56 -3.10 -8.04
CA ALA A 56 6.37 -2.79 -7.26
C ALA A 56 6.45 -3.37 -5.83
N LEU A 57 6.93 -4.60 -5.67
CA LEU A 57 7.16 -5.21 -4.36
C LEU A 57 8.22 -4.46 -3.54
N LEU A 58 9.28 -3.97 -4.20
CA LEU A 58 10.31 -3.15 -3.55
C LEU A 58 9.72 -1.82 -3.05
N ASP A 59 8.96 -1.11 -3.90
CA ASP A 59 8.32 0.16 -3.54
C ASP A 59 7.33 -0.01 -2.37
N MET A 60 6.58 -1.11 -2.35
CA MET A 60 5.70 -1.44 -1.21
C MET A 60 6.49 -1.68 0.08
N LYS A 61 7.63 -2.37 0.02
CA LYS A 61 8.49 -2.61 1.18
C LYS A 61 9.12 -1.32 1.71
N ILE A 62 9.57 -0.44 0.81
CA ILE A 62 10.07 0.89 1.17
C ILE A 62 8.97 1.71 1.84
N SER A 63 7.78 1.75 1.24
CA SER A 63 6.62 2.45 1.80
C SER A 63 6.25 1.93 3.19
N LYS A 64 6.35 0.62 3.41
CA LYS A 64 6.12 0.00 4.72
C LYS A 64 7.15 0.46 5.74
N ALA A 65 8.44 0.51 5.36
CA ALA A 65 9.48 1.01 6.24
C ALA A 65 9.25 2.47 6.64
N LEU A 66 8.86 3.33 5.68
CA LEU A 66 8.53 4.73 5.96
C LEU A 66 7.31 4.88 6.87
N LEU A 67 6.27 4.07 6.66
CA LEU A 67 5.09 4.02 7.55
C LEU A 67 5.47 3.59 8.97
N THR A 68 6.34 2.59 9.13
CA THR A 68 6.84 2.17 10.45
C THR A 68 7.56 3.32 11.15
N VAL A 69 8.37 4.11 10.43
CA VAL A 69 9.02 5.30 10.99
C VAL A 69 7.99 6.36 11.39
N ALA A 70 6.97 6.60 10.56
CA ALA A 70 5.89 7.53 10.89
C ALA A 70 5.06 7.08 12.11
N MET A 71 4.95 5.78 12.35
CA MET A 71 4.29 5.20 13.54
C MET A 71 5.16 5.21 14.79
N SER A 72 6.49 5.30 14.63
CA SER A 72 7.38 5.31 15.78
C SER A 72 7.15 6.57 16.60
N GLU A 73 6.98 6.42 17.92
CA GLU A 73 6.88 7.57 18.81
C GLU A 73 8.13 8.43 18.63
N SER A 74 7.96 9.64 18.10
CA SER A 74 9.07 10.58 18.00
C SER A 74 9.53 10.93 19.41
N PRO A 75 10.79 10.68 19.80
CA PRO A 75 11.33 11.18 21.06
C PRO A 75 11.44 12.71 21.07
N VAL A 76 11.23 13.36 19.91
CA VAL A 76 11.25 14.80 19.73
C VAL A 76 9.82 15.27 19.56
N THR A 77 9.24 15.79 20.64
CA THR A 77 8.08 16.68 20.57
C THR A 77 8.54 17.96 19.88
N VAL A 78 8.48 17.98 18.55
CA VAL A 78 8.56 19.26 17.83
C VAL A 78 7.18 19.89 17.99
N PRO A 79 7.05 21.04 18.69
CA PRO A 79 5.77 21.71 18.81
C PRO A 79 5.29 22.09 17.40
N VAL A 80 4.05 21.72 17.09
CA VAL A 80 3.35 22.07 15.84
C VAL A 80 2.83 23.49 15.94
#